data_AF-A0A356W901-F1
#
_entry.id   AF-A0A356W901-F1
#
_cell.length_a   1.000
_cell.length_b   1.000
_cell.length_c   1.000
_cell.angle_alpha   90.00
_cell.angle_beta   90.00
_cell.angle_gamma   90.00
#
_symmetry.space_group_name_H-M   'P 1'
#
loop_
_entity.id
_entity.type
_entity.pdbx_description
1 polymer ?
#
loop_
_entity_poly.entity_id
_entity_poly.type
_entity_poly.pdbx_seq_one_letter_code
_entity_poly.pdbx_strand_id
1 'polypeptide(L)'
;GLAMEIDHDEMLAAAPDGTSASDDFGDLIVSDCFIPQIVYSTTFGYRTDMVPAGTEPPSSVCDVFDLAKYPGKRSLQKRPIDNMEWALYCDGVAKDEIYDVLGTDEGVERALAKLGTIKDQVVW
;
A
#
# COMPACT_ATOMS: atom_id res chain seq x y z
N GLY A 1 -20.85 16.99 -12.52
CA GLY A 1 -20.12 15.92 -13.21
C GLY A 1 -21.02 14.70 -13.37
N LEU A 2 -20.50 13.56 -13.81
CA LEU A 2 -21.26 12.30 -13.93
C LEU A 2 -21.53 11.60 -12.58
N ALA A 3 -20.86 12.01 -11.50
CA ALA A 3 -21.10 11.51 -10.15
C ALA A 3 -22.06 12.44 -9.39
N MET A 4 -22.96 11.82 -8.63
CA MET A 4 -23.91 12.48 -7.72
C MET A 4 -23.29 12.54 -6.33
N GLU A 5 -23.42 13.69 -5.66
CA GLU A 5 -23.08 13.83 -4.24
C GLU A 5 -24.02 12.98 -3.39
N ILE A 6 -23.47 12.37 -2.36
CA ILE A 6 -24.13 11.43 -1.47
C ILE A 6 -24.10 12.05 -0.08
N ASP A 7 -25.28 12.34 0.45
CA ASP A 7 -25.41 12.56 1.88
C ASP A 7 -25.41 11.18 2.55
N HIS A 8 -24.27 10.77 3.11
CA HIS A 8 -24.11 9.42 3.66
C HIS A 8 -25.12 9.14 4.77
N ASP A 9 -25.48 10.13 5.58
CA ASP A 9 -26.37 9.94 6.73
C ASP A 9 -27.86 10.00 6.38
N GLU A 10 -28.23 10.71 5.30
CA GLU A 10 -29.60 10.69 4.78
C GLU A 10 -29.87 9.50 3.83
N MET A 11 -28.87 9.10 3.04
CA MET A 11 -29.05 8.12 1.96
C MET A 11 -28.71 6.69 2.36
N LEU A 12 -27.89 6.48 3.39
CA LEU A 12 -27.48 5.15 3.84
C LEU A 12 -28.14 4.79 5.17
N ALA A 13 -28.35 3.50 5.39
CA ALA A 13 -28.86 3.03 6.67
C ALA A 13 -27.77 3.14 7.73
N ALA A 14 -28.17 3.52 8.95
CA ALA A 14 -27.32 3.42 10.13
C ALA A 14 -26.87 1.97 10.38
N ALA A 15 -25.75 1.81 11.08
CA ALA A 15 -25.28 0.51 11.54
C ALA A 15 -26.31 -0.15 12.49
N PRO A 16 -26.28 -1.48 12.69
CA PRO A 16 -27.24 -2.17 13.56
C PRO A 16 -27.30 -1.68 15.01
N ASP A 17 -26.24 -1.00 15.48
CA ASP A 17 -26.17 -0.39 16.81
C ASP A 17 -26.64 1.08 16.85
N GLY A 18 -27.04 1.64 15.71
CA GLY A 18 -27.53 3.02 15.58
C GLY A 18 -26.45 4.04 15.22
N THR A 19 -25.20 3.63 15.01
CA THR A 19 -24.13 4.51 14.53
C THR A 19 -24.48 5.07 13.14
N SER A 20 -24.23 6.37 12.92
CA SER A 20 -24.47 7.02 11.62
C SER A 20 -23.55 6.43 10.54
N ALA A 21 -23.88 6.60 9.27
CA ALA A 21 -23.05 6.05 8.20
C ALA A 21 -21.71 6.80 8.14
N SER A 22 -21.72 8.12 8.37
CA SER A 22 -20.50 8.93 8.41
C SER A 22 -19.57 8.53 9.55
N ASP A 23 -20.10 8.24 10.74
CA ASP A 23 -19.31 7.76 11.88
C ASP A 23 -18.80 6.32 11.69
N ASP A 24 -19.59 5.43 11.09
CA ASP A 24 -19.19 4.04 10.83
C ASP A 24 -18.08 3.94 9.78
N PHE A 25 -18.20 4.67 8.67
CA PHE A 25 -17.18 4.68 7.62
C PHE A 25 -15.96 5.53 7.97
N GLY A 26 -16.15 6.63 8.71
CA GLY A 26 -15.07 7.55 9.13
C GLY A 26 -14.17 7.99 7.97
N ASP A 27 -12.86 7.85 8.18
CA ASP A 27 -11.81 8.24 7.21
C ASP A 27 -11.84 7.45 5.89
N LEU A 28 -12.67 6.41 5.77
CA LEU A 28 -12.87 5.69 4.51
C LEU A 28 -13.73 6.46 3.51
N ILE A 29 -14.47 7.48 3.96
CA ILE A 29 -15.16 8.44 3.07
C ILE A 29 -14.11 9.40 2.51
N VAL A 30 -13.53 9.02 1.37
CA VAL A 30 -12.50 9.82 0.70
C VAL A 30 -13.06 10.96 -0.15
N SER A 31 -14.38 10.99 -0.39
CA SER A 31 -15.08 12.08 -1.08
C SER A 31 -16.60 11.97 -0.91
N ASP A 32 -17.31 13.09 -1.11
CA ASP A 32 -18.78 13.18 -1.06
C ASP A 32 -19.50 12.38 -2.17
N CYS A 33 -18.77 11.79 -3.12
CA CYS A 33 -19.32 11.03 -4.24
C CYS A 33 -19.03 9.52 -4.15
N PHE A 34 -18.54 9.03 -3.01
CA PHE A 34 -18.05 7.66 -2.85
C PHE A 34 -18.68 6.94 -1.64
N ILE A 35 -19.17 5.72 -1.85
CA ILE A 35 -19.62 4.83 -0.77
C ILE A 35 -18.57 3.74 -0.56
N PRO A 36 -17.92 3.65 0.61
CA PRO A 36 -16.98 2.57 0.91
C PRO A 36 -17.71 1.21 0.94
N GLN A 37 -17.11 0.19 0.32
CA GLN A 37 -17.72 -1.15 0.26
C GLN A 37 -16.79 -2.26 0.75
N ILE A 38 -15.51 -2.18 0.40
CA ILE A 38 -14.53 -3.23 0.69
C ILE A 38 -13.30 -2.58 1.31
N VAL A 39 -12.98 -3.01 2.52
CA VAL A 39 -11.70 -2.72 3.17
C VAL A 39 -10.80 -3.93 2.99
N TYR A 40 -9.60 -3.71 2.48
CA TYR A 40 -8.61 -4.76 2.29
C TYR A 40 -7.20 -4.22 2.57
N SER A 41 -6.27 -5.15 2.81
CA SER A 41 -4.86 -4.82 2.99
C SER A 41 -4.05 -5.46 1.87
N THR A 42 -3.17 -4.66 1.25
CA THR A 42 -2.10 -5.21 0.41
C THR A 42 -0.94 -5.63 1.31
N THR A 43 -0.64 -6.94 1.38
CA THR A 43 0.43 -7.50 2.20
C THR A 43 1.34 -8.41 1.38
N PHE A 44 2.54 -8.69 1.91
CA PHE A 44 3.49 -9.61 1.31
C PHE A 44 3.31 -11.02 1.84
N GLY A 45 3.20 -11.98 0.93
CA GLY A 45 3.36 -13.40 1.21
C GLY A 45 4.74 -13.89 0.79
N TYR A 46 5.24 -14.92 1.45
CA TYR A 46 6.52 -15.56 1.11
C TYR A 46 6.40 -17.09 1.16
N ARG A 47 7.33 -17.77 0.47
CA ARG A 47 7.50 -19.22 0.51
C ARG A 47 8.30 -19.60 1.76
N THR A 48 7.65 -20.27 2.71
CA THR A 48 8.27 -20.63 4.01
C THR A 48 9.45 -21.61 3.85
N ASP A 49 9.41 -22.48 2.84
CA ASP A 49 10.47 -23.43 2.52
C ASP A 49 11.70 -22.80 1.82
N MET A 50 11.57 -21.55 1.36
CA MET A 50 12.65 -20.80 0.72
C MET A 50 13.35 -19.82 1.66
N VAL A 51 12.90 -19.70 2.92
CA VAL A 51 13.61 -18.92 3.93
C VAL A 51 14.90 -19.65 4.29
N PRO A 52 16.09 -19.02 4.17
CA PRO A 52 17.35 -19.70 4.46
C PRO A 52 17.38 -20.23 5.90
N ALA A 53 17.94 -21.42 6.08
CA ALA A 53 18.01 -22.05 7.39
C ALA A 53 18.74 -21.15 8.40
N GLY A 54 18.14 -20.95 9.58
CA GLY A 54 18.68 -20.06 10.62
C GLY A 54 18.45 -18.56 10.36
N THR A 55 17.68 -18.19 9.33
CA THR A 55 17.28 -16.80 9.07
C THR A 55 15.85 -16.57 9.53
N GLU A 56 15.62 -15.45 10.22
CA GLU A 56 14.28 -15.01 10.60
C GLU A 56 13.40 -14.79 9.36
N PRO A 57 12.13 -15.23 9.35
CA PRO A 57 11.24 -14.99 8.23
C PRO A 57 11.04 -13.49 7.95
N PRO A 58 10.76 -13.10 6.68
CA PRO A 58 10.38 -11.73 6.35
C PRO A 58 9.19 -11.26 7.20
N SER A 59 9.31 -10.08 7.79
CA SER A 59 8.29 -9.48 8.67
C SER A 59 8.01 -8.02 8.35
N SER A 60 8.80 -7.42 7.48
CA SER A 60 8.63 -6.05 6.99
C SER A 60 8.59 -6.04 5.46
N VAL A 61 7.87 -5.07 4.89
CA VAL A 61 7.92 -4.81 3.45
C VAL A 61 9.36 -4.53 2.96
N CYS A 62 10.24 -4.04 3.83
CA CYS A 62 11.62 -3.76 3.45
C CYS A 62 12.47 -5.01 3.23
N ASP A 63 12.05 -6.16 3.75
CA ASP A 63 12.71 -7.45 3.48
C ASP A 63 12.62 -7.85 2.00
N VAL A 64 11.64 -7.29 1.27
CA VAL A 64 11.51 -7.47 -0.19
C VAL A 64 12.74 -6.91 -0.93
N PHE A 65 13.36 -5.86 -0.38
CA PHE A 65 14.54 -5.21 -0.98
C PHE A 65 15.87 -5.84 -0.54
N ASP A 66 15.89 -6.66 0.51
CA ASP A 66 17.09 -7.35 0.99
C ASP A 66 17.32 -8.68 0.24
N LEU A 67 17.89 -8.56 -0.96
CA LEU A 67 18.21 -9.72 -1.81
C LEU A 67 19.32 -10.60 -1.22
N ALA A 68 20.15 -10.07 -0.31
CA ALA A 68 21.26 -10.79 0.29
C ALA A 68 20.76 -11.71 1.42
N LYS A 69 19.91 -11.18 2.30
CA LYS A 69 19.29 -11.96 3.39
C LYS A 69 18.23 -12.91 2.87
N TYR A 70 17.44 -12.48 1.89
CA TYR A 70 16.37 -13.28 1.28
C TYR A 70 16.64 -13.45 -0.22
N PRO A 71 17.49 -14.39 -0.66
CA PRO A 71 17.70 -14.63 -2.08
C PRO A 71 16.44 -15.23 -2.72
N GLY A 72 16.08 -14.78 -3.93
CA GLY A 72 14.94 -15.32 -4.67
C GLY A 72 14.20 -14.30 -5.52
N LYS A 73 13.21 -14.78 -6.31
CA LYS A 73 12.36 -13.91 -7.13
C LYS A 73 11.31 -13.20 -6.27
N ARG A 74 10.99 -11.97 -6.65
CA ARG A 74 9.89 -11.16 -6.13
C ARG A 74 8.77 -11.13 -7.19
N SER A 75 7.54 -11.00 -6.73
CA SER A 75 6.39 -10.68 -7.58
C SER A 75 5.81 -9.37 -7.09
N LEU A 76 5.80 -8.36 -7.94
CA LEU A 76 5.20 -7.06 -7.65
C LEU A 76 4.09 -6.80 -8.67
N GLN A 77 3.14 -5.94 -8.32
CA GLN A 77 2.08 -5.61 -9.26
C GLN A 77 2.63 -4.78 -10.43
N LYS A 78 2.16 -5.02 -11.66
CA LYS A 78 2.48 -4.19 -12.84
C LYS A 78 1.74 -2.84 -12.87
N ARG A 79 1.77 -2.11 -11.75
CA ARG A 79 1.22 -0.76 -11.58
C ARG A 79 2.00 -0.02 -10.48
N PRO A 80 2.01 1.33 -10.46
CA PRO A 80 2.83 2.08 -9.52
C PRO A 80 2.30 2.06 -8.08
N ILE A 81 0.98 2.00 -7.89
CA ILE A 81 0.33 1.97 -6.57
C ILE A 81 0.92 0.83 -5.73
N ASP A 82 1.13 1.10 -4.44
CA ASP A 82 1.85 0.31 -3.45
C ASP A 82 3.37 0.27 -3.66
N ASN A 83 3.83 0.02 -4.90
CA ASN A 83 5.25 -0.16 -5.19
C ASN A 83 6.08 1.10 -4.90
N MET A 84 5.57 2.28 -5.25
CA MET A 84 6.29 3.55 -5.08
C MET A 84 6.37 3.93 -3.59
N GLU A 85 5.28 3.74 -2.87
CA GLU A 85 5.13 4.01 -1.45
C GLU A 85 6.05 3.10 -0.62
N TRP A 86 6.07 1.80 -0.93
CA TRP A 86 6.97 0.84 -0.29
C TRP A 86 8.44 1.13 -0.58
N ALA A 87 8.75 1.55 -1.81
CA ALA A 87 10.10 1.92 -2.19
C ALA A 87 10.59 3.11 -1.36
N LEU A 88 9.82 4.20 -1.28
CA LEU A 88 10.17 5.37 -0.46
C LEU A 88 10.30 5.03 1.02
N TYR A 89 9.34 4.26 1.56
CA TYR A 89 9.39 3.82 2.95
C TYR A 89 10.68 3.03 3.25
N CYS A 90 11.04 2.10 2.37
CA CYS A 90 12.25 1.28 2.52
C CYS A 90 13.54 1.97 2.06
N ASP A 91 13.41 3.19 1.54
CA ASP A 91 14.50 4.13 1.32
C ASP A 91 14.61 5.17 2.44
N GLY A 92 13.85 5.00 3.53
CA GLY A 92 13.97 5.76 4.77
C GLY A 92 13.05 6.98 4.89
N VAL A 93 12.08 7.15 3.98
CA VAL A 93 11.04 8.19 4.12
C VAL A 93 10.07 7.81 5.24
N ALA A 94 9.73 8.77 6.11
CA ALA A 94 8.74 8.55 7.17
C ALA A 94 7.34 8.32 6.56
N LYS A 95 6.51 7.48 7.20
CA LYS A 95 5.22 7.05 6.63
C LYS A 95 4.27 8.20 6.33
N ASP A 96 4.28 9.22 7.17
CA ASP A 96 3.49 10.44 7.07
C ASP A 96 4.02 11.41 6.00
N GLU A 97 5.27 11.26 5.56
CA GLU A 97 5.90 12.10 4.53
C GLU A 97 5.86 11.46 3.13
N ILE A 98 5.45 10.19 2.99
CA ILE A 98 5.54 9.43 1.73
C ILE A 98 4.86 10.16 0.58
N TYR A 99 3.63 10.64 0.78
CA TYR A 99 2.87 11.26 -0.30
C TYR A 99 3.36 12.68 -0.63
N ASP A 100 3.89 13.42 0.34
CA ASP A 100 4.50 14.73 0.11
C ASP A 100 5.77 14.57 -0.75
N VAL A 101 6.60 13.57 -0.42
CA VAL A 101 7.78 13.24 -1.24
C VAL A 101 7.35 12.76 -2.62
N LEU A 102 6.41 11.81 -2.71
CA LEU A 102 5.95 11.23 -3.98
C LEU A 102 5.25 12.25 -4.89
N GLY A 103 4.75 13.36 -4.33
CA GLY A 103 4.20 14.49 -5.07
C GLY A 103 5.23 15.31 -5.86
N THR A 104 6.52 14.99 -5.77
CA THR A 104 7.61 15.69 -6.45
C THR A 104 8.31 14.80 -7.48
N ASP A 105 8.87 15.41 -8.54
CA ASP A 105 9.67 14.68 -9.54
C ASP A 105 10.86 13.94 -8.90
N GLU A 106 11.56 14.59 -7.96
CA GLU A 106 12.68 13.99 -7.22
C GLU A 106 12.24 12.79 -6.37
N GLY A 107 11.08 12.86 -5.72
CA GLY A 107 10.53 11.74 -4.97
C GLY A 107 10.13 10.56 -5.86
N VAL A 108 9.57 10.83 -7.04
CA VAL A 108 9.30 9.78 -8.05
C VAL A 108 10.60 9.11 -8.50
N GLU A 109 11.63 9.89 -8.81
CA GLU A 109 12.95 9.36 -9.20
C GLU A 109 13.59 8.53 -8.09
N ARG A 110 13.50 8.99 -6.83
CA ARG A 110 13.98 8.26 -5.65
C ARG A 110 13.29 6.91 -5.49
N ALA A 111 11.96 6.87 -5.62
CA ALA A 111 11.19 5.62 -5.57
C ALA A 111 11.60 4.65 -6.69
N LEU A 112 11.72 5.14 -7.92
CA LEU A 112 12.16 4.35 -9.07
C LEU A 112 13.59 3.84 -8.92
N ALA A 113 14.50 4.64 -8.38
CA ALA A 113 15.87 4.22 -8.09
C ALA A 113 15.91 3.06 -7.09
N LYS A 114 15.09 3.14 -6.03
CA LYS A 114 14.96 2.06 -5.05
C LYS A 114 14.33 0.79 -5.64
N LEU A 115 13.26 0.90 -6.44
CA LEU A 115 12.71 -0.25 -7.19
C LEU A 115 13.76 -0.83 -8.17
N GLY A 116 14.61 0.03 -8.73
CA GLY A 116 15.74 -0.33 -9.57
C GLY A 116 16.70 -1.31 -8.91
N THR A 117 16.89 -1.27 -7.59
CA THR A 117 17.84 -2.16 -6.89
C THR A 117 17.42 -3.63 -6.91
N ILE A 118 16.14 -3.91 -7.16
CA ILE A 118 15.59 -5.28 -7.22
C ILE A 118 15.03 -5.67 -8.58
N LYS A 119 15.02 -4.76 -9.57
CA LYS A 119 14.32 -4.92 -10.84
C LYS A 119 14.57 -6.25 -11.55
N ASP A 120 15.83 -6.70 -11.60
CA ASP A 120 16.21 -7.96 -12.27
C ASP A 120 15.70 -9.23 -11.55
N GLN A 121 15.26 -9.08 -10.30
CA GLN A 121 14.67 -10.14 -9.49
C GLN A 121 13.15 -10.07 -9.40
N VAL A 122 12.50 -9.08 -10.03
CA VAL A 122 11.05 -8.90 -9.99
C VAL A 122 10.39 -9.50 -11.24
N VAL A 123 9.32 -10.25 -11.02
CA VAL A 123 8.29 -10.55 -12.03
C VAL A 123 7.17 -9.52 -11.86
N TRP A 124 6.80 -8.85 -12.96
CA TRP A 124 5.81 -7.77 -13.01
C TRP A 124 4.49 -8.25 -13.61
#